data_AF-A0A9Q0VYR5-F1
#
_entry.id   AF-A0A9Q0VYR5-F1
#
_cell.length_a   1.000
_cell.length_b   1.000
_cell.length_c   1.000
_cell.angle_alpha   90.00
_cell.angle_beta   90.00
_cell.angle_gamma   90.00
#
_symmetry.space_group_name_H-M   'P 1'
#
loop_
_entity.id
_entity.type
_entity.pdbx_description
1 polymer ?
#
loop_
_entity_poly.entity_id
_entity_poly.type
_entity_poly.pdbx_seq_one_letter_code
_entity_poly.pdbx_strand_id
1 'polypeptide(L)'
;MHFMQTAPWLGLYPGADGQILQSQDGGDSPVVNLFKSATAAVMSNPGCPNPTSFYTMSKQAEAADLLYKANMNTGNVLEYALAFTSAALDKYCCKWSAAPKTGFIDITTSKDFYRIYSGLQIGHLEDSVKVSSNFEVLGDSVAWGGCTIIYLLGQQLHFELLDFSYQVLNVAEVEAGLLTQAHKNPHVAQGWETLLEAMKKARRLNNHVFSMLKARCPLEDKIACAIKQSGAPLHRMKFENTVSAFETLPQKGD
;
A
#
# COMPACT_ATOMS: atom_id res chain seq x y z
N MET A 1 21.56 10.91 -0.19
CA MET A 1 22.91 11.32 0.27
C MET A 1 22.96 12.77 0.78
N HIS A 2 22.16 13.71 0.24
CA HIS A 2 22.22 15.13 0.66
C HIS A 2 21.56 15.47 2.00
N PHE A 3 20.52 14.75 2.44
CA PHE A 3 19.82 15.08 3.69
C PHE A 3 20.72 15.04 4.93
N MET A 4 21.60 14.04 5.05
CA MET A 4 22.53 13.96 6.19
C MET A 4 23.55 15.10 6.22
N GLN A 5 23.86 15.71 5.06
CA GLN A 5 24.76 16.85 4.97
C GLN A 5 24.05 18.17 5.31
N THR A 6 22.76 18.28 5.03
CA THR A 6 21.95 19.47 5.30
C THR A 6 21.28 19.46 6.67
N ALA A 7 21.07 18.28 7.27
CA ALA A 7 20.39 18.11 8.54
C ALA A 7 20.94 19.00 9.69
N PRO A 8 22.26 19.10 9.93
CA PRO A 8 22.78 19.95 10.99
C PRO A 8 22.45 21.44 10.78
N TRP A 9 22.44 21.90 9.53
CA TRP A 9 22.12 23.29 9.17
C TRP A 9 20.66 23.63 9.40
N LEU A 10 19.78 22.62 9.34
CA LEU A 10 18.36 22.71 9.65
C LEU A 10 18.06 22.54 11.14
N GLY A 11 19.09 22.27 11.97
CA GLY A 11 18.93 22.01 13.41
C GLY A 11 18.48 20.59 13.72
N LEU A 12 18.72 19.64 12.81
CA LEU A 12 18.32 18.24 12.92
C LEU A 12 19.53 17.38 13.30
N TYR A 13 19.34 16.51 14.29
CA TYR A 13 20.37 15.56 14.73
C TYR A 13 19.76 14.19 15.06
N PRO A 14 20.55 13.11 14.94
CA PRO A 14 20.07 11.77 15.27
C PRO A 14 19.88 11.61 16.79
N GLY A 15 18.72 11.09 17.18
CA GLY A 15 18.43 10.63 18.55
C GLY A 15 18.88 9.19 18.79
N ALA A 16 18.76 8.72 20.04
CA ALA A 16 19.25 7.42 20.49
C ALA A 16 18.69 6.22 19.70
N ASP A 17 17.44 6.33 19.23
CA ASP A 17 16.73 5.27 18.49
C ASP A 17 16.60 5.56 16.98
N GLY A 18 17.45 6.45 16.44
CA GLY A 18 17.38 6.86 15.03
C GLY A 18 16.22 7.82 14.70
N GLN A 19 15.48 8.28 15.71
CA GLN A 19 14.55 9.39 15.57
C GLN A 19 15.31 10.68 15.22
N ILE A 20 14.71 11.54 14.41
CA ILE A 20 15.28 12.86 14.11
C ILE A 20 14.80 13.84 15.17
N LEU A 21 15.74 14.43 15.92
CA LEU A 21 15.46 15.44 16.94
C LEU A 21 15.75 16.84 16.38
N GLN A 22 14.97 17.83 16.83
CA GLN A 22 15.18 19.25 16.54
C GLN A 22 15.89 19.95 17.71
N SER A 23 16.82 20.86 17.40
CA SER A 23 17.65 21.54 18.40
C SER A 23 16.91 22.62 19.18
N GLN A 24 15.85 23.17 18.61
CA GLN A 24 14.96 24.14 19.25
C GLN A 24 13.54 23.89 18.76
N ASP A 25 12.63 23.59 19.68
CA ASP A 25 11.21 23.46 19.37
C ASP A 25 10.65 24.85 19.02
N GLY A 26 10.25 25.04 17.76
CA GLY A 26 9.70 26.31 17.27
C GLY A 26 10.70 27.44 16.94
N GLY A 27 12.01 27.19 16.99
CA GLY A 27 13.06 28.18 16.69
C GLY A 27 13.51 28.22 15.22
N ASP A 28 14.10 29.34 14.80
CA ASP A 28 14.83 29.45 13.53
C ASP A 28 15.95 28.41 13.46
N SER A 29 16.19 27.82 12.29
CA SER A 29 17.30 26.88 12.12
C SER A 29 18.67 27.57 12.25
N PRO A 30 19.75 26.81 12.53
CA PRO A 30 21.11 27.35 12.56
C PRO A 30 21.48 28.16 11.31
N VAL A 31 21.07 27.73 10.11
CA VAL A 31 21.32 28.48 8.87
C VAL A 31 20.56 29.80 8.83
N VAL A 32 19.29 29.81 9.25
CA VAL A 32 18.48 31.04 9.29
C VAL A 32 19.05 32.03 10.33
N ASN A 33 19.39 31.54 11.52
CA ASN A 33 20.00 32.34 12.58
C ASN A 33 21.34 32.95 12.14
N LEU A 34 22.17 32.18 11.44
CA LEU A 34 23.45 32.64 10.91
C LEU A 34 23.25 33.81 9.93
N PHE A 35 22.35 33.66 8.95
CA PHE A 35 22.13 34.72 7.97
C PHE A 35 21.43 35.94 8.57
N LYS A 36 20.45 35.77 9.47
CA LYS A 36 19.84 36.90 10.20
C LYS A 36 20.89 37.68 11.00
N SER A 37 21.77 36.98 11.70
CA SER A 37 22.84 37.60 12.49
C SER A 37 23.86 38.32 11.60
N ALA A 38 24.26 37.70 10.48
CA ALA A 38 25.17 38.31 9.51
C ALA A 38 24.56 39.57 8.87
N THR A 39 23.28 39.53 8.51
CA THR A 39 22.56 40.70 7.98
C THR A 39 22.49 41.82 9.00
N ALA A 40 22.16 41.52 10.27
CA ALA A 40 22.13 42.53 11.33
C ALA A 40 23.49 43.19 11.54
N ALA A 41 24.57 42.41 11.56
CA ALA A 41 25.93 42.92 11.68
C ALA A 41 26.33 43.81 10.50
N VAL A 42 26.01 43.41 9.27
CA VAL A 42 26.32 44.18 8.06
C VAL A 42 25.51 45.47 7.97
N MET A 43 24.22 45.44 8.31
CA MET A 43 23.35 46.63 8.33
C MET A 43 23.82 47.67 9.36
N SER A 44 24.47 47.22 10.44
CA SER A 44 25.04 48.11 11.46
C SER A 44 26.40 48.71 11.07
N ASN A 45 27.04 48.23 9.99
CA ASN A 45 28.36 48.66 9.57
C ASN A 45 28.27 49.70 8.43
N PRO A 46 28.65 50.98 8.68
CA PRO A 46 28.57 52.04 7.67
C PRO A 46 29.56 51.87 6.50
N GLY A 47 30.55 50.98 6.61
CA GLY A 47 31.53 50.70 5.56
C GLY A 47 31.10 49.65 4.54
N CYS A 48 29.90 49.06 4.66
CA CYS A 48 29.47 48.00 3.73
C CYS A 48 28.92 48.59 2.42
N PRO A 49 29.47 48.24 1.25
CA PRO A 49 29.03 48.78 -0.03
C PRO A 49 27.69 48.19 -0.52
N ASN A 50 27.27 47.01 -0.04
CA ASN A 50 26.04 46.37 -0.49
C ASN A 50 25.36 45.53 0.63
N PRO A 51 24.74 46.21 1.61
CA PRO A 51 24.02 45.53 2.69
C PRO A 51 22.76 44.79 2.19
N THR A 52 22.17 45.23 1.09
CA THR A 52 20.94 44.67 0.51
C THR A 52 21.12 43.21 0.07
N SER A 53 22.30 42.83 -0.45
CA SER A 53 22.59 41.44 -0.80
C SER A 53 22.52 40.49 0.40
N PHE A 54 22.99 40.89 1.57
CA PHE A 54 22.90 40.09 2.80
C PHE A 54 21.45 39.94 3.28
N TYR A 55 20.64 40.99 3.14
CA TYR A 55 19.21 40.90 3.42
C TYR A 55 18.51 39.88 2.50
N THR A 56 18.80 39.92 1.19
CA THR A 56 18.28 38.94 0.23
C THR A 56 18.71 37.51 0.58
N MET A 57 19.98 37.31 0.92
CA MET A 57 20.48 35.99 1.34
C MET A 57 19.78 35.48 2.61
N SER A 58 19.50 36.35 3.59
CA SER A 58 18.73 35.97 4.78
C SER A 58 17.31 35.53 4.43
N LYS A 59 16.65 36.21 3.47
CA LYS A 59 15.32 35.80 3.00
C LYS A 59 15.35 34.49 2.21
N GLN A 60 16.39 34.28 1.42
CA GLN A 60 16.60 33.00 0.72
C GLN A 60 16.86 31.85 1.70
N ALA A 61 17.59 32.10 2.80
CA ALA A 61 17.81 31.10 3.85
C ALA A 61 16.51 30.71 4.56
N GLU A 62 15.63 31.66 4.87
CA GLU A 62 14.28 31.40 5.41
C GLU A 62 13.45 30.53 4.44
N ALA A 63 13.45 30.87 3.15
CA ALA A 63 12.70 30.11 2.14
C ALA A 63 13.26 28.68 1.95
N ALA A 64 14.59 28.53 1.94
CA ALA A 64 15.23 27.22 1.85
C ALA A 64 14.92 26.35 3.08
N ASP A 65 14.98 26.94 4.29
CA ASP A 65 14.65 26.24 5.54
C ASP A 65 13.24 25.66 5.52
N LEU A 66 12.25 26.45 5.07
CA LEU A 66 10.87 25.99 4.91
C LEU A 66 10.73 24.85 3.91
N LEU A 67 11.37 24.96 2.74
CA LEU A 67 11.30 23.92 1.70
C LEU A 67 11.89 22.58 2.17
N TYR A 68 13.04 22.62 2.85
CA TYR A 68 13.69 21.41 3.33
C TYR A 68 12.94 20.78 4.51
N LYS A 69 12.40 21.58 5.44
CA LYS A 69 11.59 21.07 6.56
C LYS A 69 10.24 20.53 6.11
N ALA A 70 9.57 21.17 5.14
CA ALA A 70 8.28 20.71 4.63
C ALA A 70 8.34 19.32 3.97
N ASN A 71 9.45 19.01 3.29
CA ASN A 71 9.69 17.70 2.68
C ASN A 71 9.94 16.56 3.68
N MET A 72 10.06 16.84 4.98
CA MET A 72 10.23 15.79 5.99
C MET A 72 8.90 15.15 6.40
N ASN A 73 7.80 15.86 6.22
CA ASN A 73 6.46 15.45 6.66
C ASN A 73 5.53 15.13 5.47
N THR A 74 6.05 15.01 4.25
CA THR A 74 5.24 14.67 3.08
C THR A 74 4.87 13.19 3.11
N GLY A 75 3.57 12.91 3.05
CA GLY A 75 3.04 11.55 2.97
C GLY A 75 3.59 10.77 1.77
N ASN A 76 3.56 9.45 1.85
CA ASN A 76 4.11 8.59 0.81
C ASN A 76 3.26 8.69 -0.47
N VAL A 77 3.89 8.84 -1.65
CA VAL A 77 3.21 8.83 -2.95
C VAL A 77 2.35 7.56 -3.13
N LEU A 78 2.81 6.43 -2.59
CA LEU A 78 2.06 5.18 -2.61
C LEU A 78 0.75 5.27 -1.81
N GLU A 79 0.76 5.90 -0.63
CA GLU A 79 -0.45 6.06 0.19
C GLU A 79 -1.47 6.92 -0.53
N TYR A 80 -1.02 8.02 -1.15
CA TYR A 80 -1.87 8.86 -1.99
C TYR A 80 -2.47 8.08 -3.17
N ALA A 81 -1.64 7.31 -3.88
CA ALA A 81 -2.09 6.50 -5.01
C ALA A 81 -3.13 5.47 -4.57
N LEU A 82 -2.91 4.77 -3.45
CA LEU A 82 -3.85 3.79 -2.91
C LEU A 82 -5.16 4.44 -2.46
N ALA A 83 -5.11 5.59 -1.80
CA ALA A 83 -6.30 6.34 -1.39
C ALA A 83 -7.12 6.78 -2.61
N PHE A 84 -6.46 7.31 -3.64
CA PHE A 84 -7.09 7.67 -4.91
C PHE A 84 -7.73 6.47 -5.60
N THR A 85 -7.01 5.33 -5.68
CA THR A 85 -7.55 4.10 -6.25
C THR A 85 -8.77 3.60 -5.45
N SER A 86 -8.73 3.65 -4.12
CA SER A 86 -9.89 3.31 -3.28
C SER A 86 -11.09 4.18 -3.60
N ALA A 87 -10.90 5.50 -3.73
CA ALA A 87 -11.97 6.44 -4.10
C ALA A 87 -12.58 6.11 -5.47
N ALA A 88 -11.73 5.77 -6.44
CA ALA A 88 -12.17 5.38 -7.77
C ALA A 88 -12.98 4.08 -7.75
N LEU A 89 -12.54 3.08 -6.97
CA LEU A 89 -13.25 1.82 -6.81
C LEU A 89 -14.62 2.03 -6.16
N ASP A 90 -14.71 2.84 -5.12
CA ASP A 90 -15.99 3.16 -4.46
C ASP A 90 -16.96 3.87 -5.41
N LYS A 91 -16.46 4.76 -6.26
CA LYS A 91 -17.28 5.54 -7.20
C LYS A 91 -17.75 4.73 -8.41
N TYR A 92 -16.86 3.95 -9.01
CA TYR A 92 -17.11 3.33 -10.33
C TYR A 92 -17.33 1.81 -10.26
N CYS A 93 -16.81 1.16 -9.22
CA CYS A 93 -16.79 -0.30 -9.08
C CYS A 93 -17.59 -0.79 -7.87
N CYS A 94 -18.51 0.02 -7.33
CA CYS A 94 -19.31 -0.31 -6.15
C CYS A 94 -20.06 -1.66 -6.24
N LYS A 95 -20.37 -2.12 -7.46
CA LYS A 95 -21.02 -3.42 -7.72
C LYS A 95 -20.10 -4.61 -7.49
N TRP A 96 -18.79 -4.42 -7.47
CA TRP A 96 -17.78 -5.45 -7.26
C TRP A 96 -17.58 -5.82 -5.79
N SER A 97 -18.27 -5.14 -4.87
CA SER A 97 -18.21 -5.39 -3.43
C SER A 97 -19.58 -5.18 -2.77
N ALA A 98 -20.65 -5.61 -3.43
CA ALA A 98 -22.00 -5.43 -2.92
C ALA A 98 -22.22 -6.26 -1.65
N ALA A 99 -22.75 -5.64 -0.59
CA ALA A 99 -23.05 -6.35 0.64
C ALA A 99 -24.07 -7.49 0.39
N PRO A 100 -23.81 -8.72 0.87
CA PRO A 100 -24.75 -9.82 0.72
C PRO A 100 -26.08 -9.54 1.42
N LYS A 101 -27.20 -9.90 0.77
CA LYS A 101 -28.55 -9.67 1.33
C LYS A 101 -28.79 -10.41 2.65
N THR A 102 -28.12 -11.55 2.84
CA THR A 102 -28.27 -12.43 4.00
C THR A 102 -27.32 -12.06 5.15
N GLY A 103 -26.37 -11.14 4.92
CA GLY A 103 -25.30 -10.84 5.87
C GLY A 103 -24.18 -11.88 5.92
N PHE A 104 -24.27 -12.97 5.15
CA PHE A 104 -23.22 -13.98 4.99
C PHE A 104 -22.57 -13.86 3.62
N ILE A 105 -21.31 -14.28 3.49
CA ILE A 105 -20.63 -14.35 2.19
C ILE A 105 -21.46 -15.15 1.20
N ASP A 106 -21.69 -14.60 0.00
CA ASP A 106 -22.33 -15.33 -1.07
C ASP A 106 -21.28 -16.19 -1.80
N ILE A 107 -21.39 -17.51 -1.62
CA ILE A 107 -20.48 -18.48 -2.24
C ILE A 107 -20.94 -18.92 -3.63
N THR A 108 -22.18 -18.61 -3.99
CA THR A 108 -22.82 -19.10 -5.23
C THR A 108 -22.76 -18.09 -6.37
N THR A 109 -22.50 -16.81 -6.07
CA THR A 109 -22.37 -15.77 -7.08
C THR A 109 -20.91 -15.34 -7.29
N SER A 110 -20.56 -15.04 -8.54
CA SER A 110 -19.21 -14.63 -8.95
C SER A 110 -19.13 -13.14 -9.28
N LYS A 111 -19.91 -12.31 -8.56
CA LYS A 111 -20.03 -10.87 -8.87
C LYS A 111 -18.94 -10.03 -8.22
N ASP A 112 -18.36 -10.52 -7.14
CA ASP A 112 -17.29 -9.83 -6.44
C ASP A 112 -15.96 -9.93 -7.20
N PHE A 113 -15.15 -8.88 -7.10
CA PHE A 113 -13.90 -8.80 -7.86
C PHE A 113 -12.96 -9.97 -7.56
N TYR A 114 -12.87 -10.43 -6.31
CA TYR A 114 -11.99 -11.55 -5.96
C TYR A 114 -12.33 -12.84 -6.75
N ARG A 115 -13.61 -13.08 -7.08
CA ARG A 115 -14.02 -14.24 -7.89
C ARG A 115 -13.61 -14.06 -9.35
N ILE A 116 -13.75 -12.85 -9.88
CA ILE A 116 -13.31 -12.51 -11.23
C ILE A 116 -11.80 -12.71 -11.35
N TYR A 117 -11.03 -12.17 -10.41
CA TYR A 117 -9.58 -12.31 -10.38
C TYR A 117 -9.15 -13.77 -10.23
N SER A 118 -9.81 -14.54 -9.37
CA SER A 118 -9.54 -15.97 -9.22
C SER A 118 -9.72 -16.75 -10.53
N GLY A 119 -10.78 -16.44 -11.29
CA GLY A 119 -11.01 -17.01 -12.62
C GLY A 119 -9.92 -16.64 -13.64
N LEU A 120 -9.48 -15.38 -13.63
CA LEU A 120 -8.37 -14.93 -14.47
C LEU A 120 -7.05 -15.62 -14.11
N GLN A 121 -6.77 -15.76 -12.81
CA GLN A 121 -5.56 -16.40 -12.31
C GLN A 121 -5.49 -17.87 -12.74
N ILE A 122 -6.56 -18.65 -12.53
CA ILE A 122 -6.54 -20.07 -12.92
C ILE A 122 -6.43 -20.24 -14.43
N GLY A 123 -7.11 -19.42 -15.24
CA GLY A 123 -6.97 -19.43 -16.69
C GLY A 123 -5.54 -19.13 -17.14
N HIS A 124 -4.93 -18.09 -16.57
CA HIS A 124 -3.53 -17.74 -16.86
C HIS A 124 -2.55 -18.85 -16.47
N LEU A 125 -2.75 -19.48 -15.31
CA LEU A 125 -1.90 -20.58 -14.85
C LEU A 125 -1.99 -21.80 -15.76
N GLU A 126 -3.21 -22.17 -16.20
CA GLU A 126 -3.40 -23.28 -17.14
C GLU A 126 -2.75 -23.00 -18.51
N ASP A 127 -2.85 -21.77 -19.01
CA ASP A 127 -2.25 -21.38 -20.30
C ASP A 127 -0.71 -21.35 -20.23
N SER A 128 -0.15 -20.97 -19.08
CA SER A 128 1.32 -20.95 -18.86
C SER A 128 1.97 -22.34 -18.98
N VAL A 129 1.22 -23.42 -18.78
CA VAL A 129 1.70 -24.81 -18.87
C VAL A 129 1.55 -25.38 -20.29
N LYS A 130 0.63 -24.84 -21.10
CA LYS A 130 0.30 -25.39 -22.44
C LYS A 130 1.14 -24.80 -23.57
N VAL A 131 1.64 -23.56 -23.43
CA VAL A 131 2.33 -22.84 -24.50
C VAL A 131 3.62 -22.24 -23.94
N SER A 132 4.73 -22.25 -24.70
CA SER A 132 5.89 -21.39 -24.41
C SER A 132 5.46 -19.94 -24.59
N SER A 133 4.88 -19.38 -23.53
CA SER A 133 3.86 -18.36 -23.68
C SER A 133 4.49 -16.97 -23.87
N ASN A 134 3.98 -16.22 -24.85
CA ASN A 134 4.31 -14.81 -25.07
C ASN A 134 3.82 -13.88 -23.92
N PHE A 135 3.42 -14.44 -22.76
CA PHE A 135 2.82 -13.72 -21.63
C PHE A 135 3.83 -13.36 -20.51
N GLU A 136 5.11 -13.67 -20.66
CA GLU A 136 6.18 -13.11 -19.80
C GLU A 136 6.23 -11.57 -19.80
N VAL A 137 5.50 -10.91 -20.72
CA VAL A 137 5.50 -9.46 -20.90
C VAL A 137 5.00 -8.68 -19.68
N LEU A 138 4.06 -9.22 -18.89
CA LEU A 138 3.45 -8.47 -17.78
C LEU A 138 4.12 -8.72 -16.42
N GLY A 139 4.89 -9.80 -16.26
CA GLY A 139 5.54 -10.16 -14.99
C GLY A 139 4.58 -10.15 -13.79
N ASP A 140 5.07 -9.66 -12.65
CA ASP A 140 4.31 -9.64 -11.38
C ASP A 140 3.22 -8.55 -11.36
N SER A 141 3.14 -7.68 -12.37
CA SER A 141 2.21 -6.53 -12.38
C SER A 141 0.74 -6.95 -12.30
N VAL A 142 0.40 -8.11 -12.86
CA VAL A 142 -0.96 -8.68 -12.81
C VAL A 142 -1.34 -9.05 -11.37
N ALA A 143 -0.41 -9.65 -10.62
CA ALA A 143 -0.62 -9.97 -9.22
C ALA A 143 -0.72 -8.70 -8.36
N TRP A 144 0.18 -7.74 -8.58
CA TRP A 144 0.13 -6.44 -7.90
C TRP A 144 -1.18 -5.70 -8.14
N GLY A 145 -1.63 -5.60 -9.40
CA GLY A 145 -2.89 -4.94 -9.74
C GLY A 145 -4.11 -5.65 -9.15
N GLY A 146 -4.22 -6.96 -9.35
CA GLY A 146 -5.35 -7.75 -8.86
C GLY A 146 -5.44 -7.77 -7.33
N CYS A 147 -4.33 -8.06 -6.65
CA CYS A 147 -4.30 -8.08 -5.19
C CYS A 147 -4.54 -6.68 -4.60
N THR A 148 -4.09 -5.60 -5.24
CA THR A 148 -4.40 -4.23 -4.79
C THR A 148 -5.89 -3.95 -4.80
N ILE A 149 -6.60 -4.31 -5.88
CA ILE A 149 -8.06 -4.12 -5.95
C ILE A 149 -8.77 -5.00 -4.91
N ILE A 150 -8.40 -6.29 -4.81
CA ILE A 150 -8.95 -7.20 -3.79
C ILE A 150 -8.76 -6.62 -2.38
N TYR A 151 -7.56 -6.10 -2.11
CA TYR A 151 -7.21 -5.51 -0.83
C TYR A 151 -8.08 -4.31 -0.53
N LEU A 152 -8.11 -3.29 -1.40
CA LEU A 152 -8.86 -2.04 -1.18
C LEU A 152 -10.38 -2.24 -1.07
N LEU A 153 -10.92 -3.27 -1.73
CA LEU A 153 -12.32 -3.69 -1.59
C LEU A 153 -12.60 -4.49 -0.30
N GLY A 154 -11.58 -4.82 0.50
CA GLY A 154 -11.72 -5.61 1.74
C GLY A 154 -12.02 -7.10 1.48
N GLN A 155 -11.62 -7.63 0.32
CA GLN A 155 -11.99 -8.98 -0.13
C GLN A 155 -10.87 -10.01 0.05
N GLN A 156 -9.77 -9.66 0.71
CA GLN A 156 -8.61 -10.55 0.87
C GLN A 156 -8.99 -11.90 1.51
N LEU A 157 -9.73 -11.89 2.63
CA LEU A 157 -10.10 -13.13 3.33
C LEU A 157 -11.02 -14.01 2.48
N HIS A 158 -11.94 -13.39 1.73
CA HIS A 158 -12.80 -14.11 0.78
C HIS A 158 -11.99 -14.74 -0.35
N PHE A 159 -11.01 -14.01 -0.88
CA PHE A 159 -10.08 -14.52 -1.88
C PHE A 159 -9.28 -15.71 -1.37
N GLU A 160 -8.62 -15.58 -0.21
CA GLU A 160 -7.83 -16.66 0.38
C GLU A 160 -8.65 -17.92 0.65
N LEU A 161 -9.93 -17.75 1.02
CA LEU A 161 -10.85 -18.85 1.27
C LEU A 161 -11.39 -19.48 -0.02
N LEU A 162 -11.66 -18.72 -1.07
CA LEU A 162 -12.47 -19.18 -2.22
C LEU A 162 -11.76 -19.08 -3.57
N ASP A 163 -10.46 -18.81 -3.60
CA ASP A 163 -9.68 -18.84 -4.82
C ASP A 163 -9.59 -20.26 -5.41
N PHE A 164 -9.89 -20.41 -6.69
CA PHE A 164 -9.90 -21.70 -7.38
C PHE A 164 -8.54 -22.40 -7.36
N SER A 165 -7.45 -21.67 -7.62
CA SER A 165 -6.11 -22.28 -7.63
C SER A 165 -5.68 -22.72 -6.23
N TYR A 166 -6.09 -21.98 -5.20
CA TYR A 166 -5.85 -22.31 -3.79
C TYR A 166 -6.64 -23.55 -3.38
N GLN A 167 -7.89 -23.67 -3.82
CA GLN A 167 -8.71 -24.85 -3.58
C GLN A 167 -8.13 -26.09 -4.26
N VAL A 168 -7.67 -25.98 -5.51
CA VAL A 168 -6.98 -27.08 -6.21
C VAL A 168 -5.72 -27.50 -5.44
N LEU A 169 -4.90 -26.56 -4.97
CA LEU A 169 -3.73 -26.86 -4.15
C LEU A 169 -4.10 -27.60 -2.86
N ASN A 170 -5.09 -27.09 -2.11
CA ASN A 170 -5.50 -27.69 -0.85
C ASN A 170 -5.99 -29.14 -1.05
N VAL A 171 -6.76 -29.41 -2.12
CA VAL A 171 -7.21 -30.77 -2.48
C VAL A 171 -6.00 -31.64 -2.87
N ALA A 172 -5.11 -31.13 -3.71
CA ALA A 172 -3.91 -31.85 -4.15
C ALA A 172 -2.98 -32.22 -2.98
N GLU A 173 -2.86 -31.37 -1.95
CA GLU A 173 -2.07 -31.66 -0.75
C GLU A 173 -2.66 -32.83 0.06
N VAL A 174 -3.99 -32.92 0.16
CA VAL A 174 -4.67 -34.05 0.83
C VAL A 174 -4.55 -35.33 0.01
N GLU A 175 -4.73 -35.23 -1.31
CA GLU A 175 -4.65 -36.38 -2.22
C GLU A 175 -3.21 -36.89 -2.42
N ALA A 176 -2.19 -36.04 -2.32
CA ALA A 176 -0.78 -36.45 -2.40
C ALA A 176 -0.42 -37.48 -1.31
N GLY A 177 -1.10 -37.44 -0.15
CA GLY A 177 -0.98 -38.47 0.89
C GLY A 177 -1.66 -39.81 0.56
N LEU A 178 -2.59 -39.82 -0.40
CA LEU A 178 -3.38 -40.99 -0.80
C LEU A 178 -2.90 -41.62 -2.12
N LEU A 179 -2.24 -40.83 -2.99
CA LEU A 179 -1.92 -41.18 -4.37
C LEU A 179 -0.57 -41.89 -4.59
N THR A 180 0.11 -42.36 -3.54
CA THR A 180 1.29 -43.25 -3.65
C THR A 180 1.04 -44.55 -4.45
N GLN A 181 -0.16 -44.79 -5.02
CA GLN A 181 -0.50 -46.02 -5.73
C GLN A 181 -1.14 -45.90 -7.13
N ALA A 182 -1.34 -44.71 -7.72
CA ALA A 182 -2.03 -44.63 -9.01
C ALA A 182 -1.10 -44.37 -10.20
N HIS A 183 -0.93 -45.38 -11.07
CA HIS A 183 -0.29 -45.29 -12.38
C HIS A 183 -0.99 -44.24 -13.28
N LYS A 184 -0.50 -43.00 -13.31
CA LYS A 184 -0.89 -41.99 -14.31
C LYS A 184 0.16 -41.96 -15.42
N ASN A 185 -0.29 -41.69 -16.65
CA ASN A 185 0.59 -41.51 -17.83
C ASN A 185 1.66 -40.43 -17.52
N PRO A 186 2.97 -40.71 -17.70
CA PRO A 186 4.05 -39.82 -17.26
C PRO A 186 3.93 -38.37 -17.76
N HIS A 187 3.44 -38.18 -18.99
CA HIS A 187 3.31 -36.84 -19.58
C HIS A 187 2.20 -36.00 -18.92
N VAL A 188 1.10 -36.64 -18.51
CA VAL A 188 -0.01 -35.98 -17.81
C VAL A 188 0.38 -35.68 -16.36
N ALA A 189 1.14 -36.58 -15.73
CA ALA A 189 1.69 -36.37 -14.40
C ALA A 189 2.63 -35.15 -14.37
N GLN A 190 3.55 -35.05 -15.34
CA GLN A 190 4.52 -33.94 -15.42
C GLN A 190 3.84 -32.57 -15.61
N GLY A 191 2.83 -32.48 -16.49
CA GLY A 191 2.08 -31.24 -16.70
C GLY A 191 1.30 -30.81 -15.46
N TRP A 192 0.71 -31.78 -14.75
CA TRP A 192 -0.01 -31.54 -13.51
C TRP A 192 0.90 -31.04 -12.38
N GLU A 193 2.07 -31.65 -12.19
CA GLU A 193 3.06 -31.19 -11.21
C GLU A 193 3.56 -29.77 -11.51
N THR A 194 3.81 -29.47 -12.79
CA THR A 194 4.22 -28.13 -13.23
C THR A 194 3.15 -27.08 -12.93
N LEU A 195 1.87 -27.42 -13.17
CA LEU A 195 0.74 -26.55 -12.85
C LEU A 195 0.61 -26.30 -11.34
N LEU A 196 0.73 -27.34 -10.52
CA LEU A 196 0.69 -27.20 -9.06
C LEU A 196 1.83 -26.30 -8.54
N GLU A 197 3.04 -26.43 -9.08
CA GLU A 197 4.14 -25.53 -8.72
C GLU A 197 3.90 -24.08 -9.14
N ALA A 198 3.28 -23.86 -10.31
CA ALA A 198 2.88 -22.51 -10.74
C ALA A 198 1.81 -21.92 -9.80
N MET A 199 0.81 -22.71 -9.39
CA MET A 199 -0.19 -22.30 -8.40
C MET A 199 0.45 -21.93 -7.05
N LYS A 200 1.42 -22.73 -6.56
CA LYS A 200 2.16 -22.41 -5.32
C LYS A 200 2.92 -21.09 -5.43
N LYS A 201 3.56 -20.84 -6.58
CA LYS A 201 4.26 -19.56 -6.85
C LYS A 201 3.29 -18.39 -6.83
N ALA A 202 2.14 -18.51 -7.51
CA ALA A 202 1.10 -17.47 -7.50
C ALA A 202 0.59 -17.19 -6.07
N ARG A 203 0.31 -18.24 -5.29
CA ARG A 203 -0.11 -18.11 -3.88
C ARG A 203 0.89 -17.34 -3.04
N ARG A 204 2.19 -17.65 -3.18
CA ARG A 204 3.27 -16.93 -2.47
C ARG A 204 3.35 -15.46 -2.89
N LEU A 205 3.26 -15.17 -4.19
CA LEU A 205 3.32 -13.81 -4.71
C LEU A 205 2.13 -12.97 -4.21
N ASN A 206 0.91 -13.49 -4.30
CA ASN A 206 -0.29 -12.81 -3.82
C ASN A 206 -0.20 -12.49 -2.32
N ASN A 207 0.21 -13.47 -1.50
CA ASN A 207 0.38 -13.27 -0.06
C ASN A 207 1.46 -12.23 0.26
N HIS A 208 2.54 -12.20 -0.54
CA HIS A 208 3.56 -11.17 -0.42
C HIS A 208 2.99 -9.77 -0.72
N VAL A 209 2.24 -9.61 -1.81
CA VAL A 209 1.58 -8.35 -2.16
C VAL A 209 0.62 -7.91 -1.07
N PHE A 210 -0.26 -8.79 -0.57
CA PHE A 210 -1.17 -8.46 0.53
C PHE A 210 -0.43 -8.02 1.80
N SER A 211 0.69 -8.66 2.12
CA SER A 211 1.51 -8.29 3.28
C SER A 211 2.13 -6.90 3.11
N MET A 212 2.62 -6.59 1.91
CA MET A 212 3.17 -5.28 1.57
C MET A 212 2.10 -4.18 1.64
N LEU A 213 0.91 -4.45 1.09
CA LEU A 213 -0.21 -3.52 1.14
C LEU A 213 -0.65 -3.26 2.59
N LYS A 214 -0.79 -4.31 3.40
CA LYS A 214 -1.15 -4.19 4.82
C LYS A 214 -0.12 -3.41 5.64
N ALA A 215 1.16 -3.56 5.33
CA ALA A 215 2.22 -2.82 6.01
C ALA A 215 2.26 -1.33 5.63
N ARG A 216 1.77 -0.94 4.44
CA ARG A 216 1.87 0.42 3.91
C ARG A 216 0.57 1.19 3.92
N CYS A 217 -0.56 0.52 3.87
CA CYS A 217 -1.89 1.09 3.89
C CYS A 217 -2.80 0.17 4.70
N PRO A 218 -2.64 0.11 6.04
CA PRO A 218 -3.49 -0.71 6.88
C PRO A 218 -4.95 -0.28 6.71
N LEU A 219 -5.77 -1.12 6.07
CA LEU A 219 -7.20 -0.90 6.07
C LEU A 219 -7.70 -1.10 7.50
N GLU A 220 -8.42 -0.11 8.02
CA GLU A 220 -9.29 -0.34 9.17
C GLU A 220 -10.23 -1.49 8.80
N ASP A 221 -10.47 -2.41 9.73
CA ASP A 221 -11.38 -3.53 9.51
C ASP A 221 -12.73 -2.97 9.06
N LYS A 222 -12.98 -3.02 7.75
CA LYS A 222 -14.28 -2.72 7.15
C LYS A 222 -15.18 -3.86 7.58
N ILE A 223 -15.71 -3.73 8.79
CA ILE A 223 -16.87 -4.42 9.33
C ILE A 223 -16.63 -5.91 9.64
N ALA A 224 -16.59 -6.22 10.93
CA ALA A 224 -17.01 -7.53 11.43
C ALA A 224 -18.48 -7.48 11.86
N CYS A 225 -19.31 -8.40 11.37
CA CYS A 225 -20.59 -8.69 12.00
C CYS A 225 -20.31 -9.50 13.27
N ALA A 226 -20.64 -8.96 14.45
CA ALA A 226 -20.62 -9.77 15.66
C ALA A 226 -21.72 -10.83 15.56
N ILE A 227 -21.38 -12.08 15.86
CA ILE A 227 -22.33 -13.20 15.91
C ILE A 227 -22.65 -13.44 17.38
N LYS A 228 -23.94 -13.39 17.75
CA LYS A 228 -24.36 -13.78 19.11
C LYS A 228 -24.00 -15.25 19.35
N GLN A 229 -23.86 -15.67 20.61
CA GLN A 229 -23.75 -17.11 20.95
C GLN A 229 -24.92 -17.95 20.41
N SER A 230 -26.06 -17.31 20.08
CA SER A 230 -27.21 -17.92 19.43
C SER A 230 -27.08 -18.10 17.91
N GLY A 231 -25.96 -17.72 17.28
CA GLY A 231 -25.78 -17.72 15.83
C GLY A 231 -26.44 -16.58 15.08
N ALA A 232 -27.12 -15.65 15.77
CA ALA A 232 -27.80 -14.53 15.13
C ALA A 232 -26.82 -13.38 14.82
N PRO A 233 -26.89 -12.76 13.62
CA PRO A 233 -26.08 -11.58 13.31
C PRO A 233 -26.49 -10.38 14.18
N LEU A 234 -25.52 -9.68 14.77
CA LEU A 234 -25.72 -8.38 15.42
C LEU A 234 -25.53 -7.24 14.41
N HIS A 235 -26.52 -6.36 14.33
CA HIS A 235 -26.45 -5.17 13.49
C HIS A 235 -25.62 -4.06 14.18
N ARG A 236 -24.32 -4.11 13.91
CA ARG A 236 -23.21 -3.12 13.98
C ARG A 236 -23.28 -1.89 14.91
N MET A 237 -22.25 -1.77 15.76
CA MET A 237 -21.71 -0.49 16.23
C MET A 237 -20.86 0.15 15.12
N LYS A 238 -21.05 1.45 14.86
CA LYS A 238 -20.12 2.23 14.02
C LYS A 238 -18.92 2.59 14.90
N PHE A 239 -17.73 2.20 14.52
CA PHE A 239 -16.53 2.86 15.03
C PHE A 239 -16.44 4.21 14.31
N GLU A 240 -16.22 5.29 15.06
CA GLU A 240 -15.92 6.60 14.47
C GLU A 240 -14.65 6.47 13.63
N ASN A 241 -14.73 6.92 12.38
CA ASN A 241 -13.61 7.07 11.47
C ASN A 241 -12.46 7.75 12.22
N THR A 242 -11.33 7.08 12.37
CA THR A 242 -10.09 7.79 12.66
C THR A 242 -9.69 8.50 11.36
N VAL A 243 -9.50 9.82 11.46
CA VAL A 243 -9.10 10.77 10.40
C VAL A 243 -8.45 10.08 9.20
N SER A 244 -9.28 9.80 8.19
CA SER A 244 -8.84 9.10 6.98
C SER A 244 -7.84 9.97 6.23
N ALA A 245 -6.84 9.38 5.58
CA ALA A 245 -5.96 10.09 4.63
C ALA A 245 -6.75 10.86 3.55
N PHE A 246 -8.03 10.54 3.35
CA PHE A 246 -8.97 11.34 2.55
C PHE A 246 -9.15 12.79 3.03
N GLU A 247 -9.04 13.10 4.32
CA GLU A 247 -9.12 14.47 4.84
C GLU A 247 -7.88 15.31 4.49
N THR A 248 -6.79 14.65 4.09
CA THR A 248 -5.56 15.32 3.61
C THR A 248 -5.56 15.58 2.11
N LEU A 249 -6.57 15.11 1.37
CA LEU A 249 -6.71 15.40 -0.05
C LEU A 249 -7.22 16.84 -0.23
N PRO A 250 -6.73 17.59 -1.22
CA PRO A 250 -7.25 18.92 -1.52
C PRO A 250 -8.74 18.82 -1.84
N GLN A 251 -9.58 19.33 -0.95
CA GLN A 251 -11.00 19.43 -1.22
C GLN A 251 -11.19 20.51 -2.29
N LYS A 252 -11.97 20.17 -3.31
CA LYS A 252 -12.37 21.13 -4.34
C LYS A 252 -13.23 22.18 -3.65
N GLY A 253 -12.75 23.42 -3.58
CA GLY A 253 -13.51 24.53 -3.01
C GLY A 253 -14.85 24.70 -3.72
N ASP A 254 -15.89 24.94 -2.91
CA ASP A 254 -17.17 25.47 -3.38
C ASP A 254 -16.99 26.88 -3.99
#